data_AF-A0A258L973-F1
#
_entry.id   AF-A0A258L973-F1
#
_cell.length_a   1.000
_cell.length_b   1.000
_cell.length_c   1.000
_cell.angle_alpha   90.00
_cell.angle_beta   90.00
_cell.angle_gamma   90.00
#
_symmetry.space_group_name_H-M   'P 1'
#
loop_
_entity.id
_entity.type
_entity.pdbx_description
1 polymer ?
#
loop_
_entity_poly.entity_id
_entity_poly.type
_entity_poly.pdbx_seq_one_letter_code
_entity_poly.pdbx_strand_id
1 'polypeptide(L)' 'MLEFKLEGEFIPMIQLLKAMNLVPSGGEAQIVVEAGLVKYNGEVDLRKRLKVRRGDI' A
#
# COMPACT_ATOMS: atom_id res chain seq x y z
N MET A 1 -9.89 -6.36 10.45
CA MET A 1 -9.37 -6.58 9.09
C MET A 1 -9.86 -5.41 8.25
N LEU A 2 -8.99 -4.71 7.54
CA LEU A 2 -9.41 -3.62 6.65
C LEU A 2 -9.67 -4.21 5.27
N GLU A 3 -10.77 -3.82 4.65
CA GLU A 3 -11.14 -4.27 3.30
C GLU A 3 -11.06 -3.08 2.34
N PHE A 4 -10.44 -3.30 1.18
CA PHE A 4 -10.36 -2.31 0.12
C PHE A 4 -10.93 -2.88 -1.18
N LYS A 5 -11.92 -2.20 -1.76
CA LYS A 5 -12.49 -2.59 -3.05
C LYS A 5 -11.59 -2.05 -4.17
N LEU A 6 -10.88 -2.96 -4.83
CA LEU A 6 -10.05 -2.61 -5.96
C LEU A 6 -10.90 -2.38 -7.22
N GLU A 7 -10.78 -1.18 -7.79
CA GLU A 7 -11.27 -0.85 -9.12
C GLU A 7 -10.13 -0.99 -10.14
N GLY A 8 -10.30 -1.88 -11.13
CA GLY A 8 -9.27 -2.20 -12.12
C GLY A 8 -8.37 -3.38 -11.75
N GLU A 9 -7.21 -3.47 -12.42
CA GLU A 9 -6.28 -4.60 -12.29
C GLU A 9 -5.41 -4.51 -11.03
N PHE A 10 -4.94 -3.30 -10.69
CA PHE A 10 -4.06 -3.06 -9.54
C PHE A 10 -4.22 -1.62 -9.02
N ILE A 11 -3.80 -1.41 -7.77
CA ILE A 11 -3.62 -0.10 -7.17
C ILE A 11 -2.18 0.04 -6.68
N PRO A 12 -1.50 1.18 -6.89
CA PRO A 12 -0.20 1.42 -6.27
C PRO A 12 -0.28 1.39 -4.73
N MET A 13 0.68 0.76 -4.05
CA MET A 13 0.70 0.66 -2.58
C MET A 13 0.57 2.05 -1.92
N ILE A 14 1.28 3.06 -2.41
CA ILE A 14 1.19 4.45 -1.91
C ILE A 14 -0.25 4.99 -2.00
N GLN A 15 -0.93 4.73 -3.13
CA GLN A 15 -2.32 5.16 -3.31
C GLN A 15 -3.27 4.37 -2.43
N LEU A 16 -3.02 3.08 -2.22
CA LEU A 16 -3.79 2.23 -1.33
C LEU A 16 -3.74 2.75 0.11
N LEU A 17 -2.54 3.01 0.64
CA LEU A 17 -2.35 3.52 2.00
C LEU A 17 -3.10 4.85 2.21
N LYS A 18 -3.07 5.72 1.20
CA LYS A 18 -3.82 6.98 1.21
C LYS A 18 -5.33 6.75 1.12
N ALA A 19 -5.79 5.90 0.20
CA ALA A 19 -7.21 5.63 -0.01
C ALA A 19 -7.87 4.96 1.20
N MET A 20 -7.09 4.21 1.98
CA MET A 20 -7.50 3.62 3.24
C MET A 20 -7.38 4.56 4.44
N ASN A 21 -6.99 5.83 4.23
CA ASN A 21 -6.74 6.83 5.27
C ASN A 21 -5.73 6.38 6.35
N LEU A 22 -4.79 5.50 5.99
CA LEU A 22 -3.72 5.05 6.90
C LEU A 22 -2.62 6.11 7.05
N VAL A 23 -2.49 6.97 6.04
CA VAL A 23 -1.58 8.11 6.04
C VAL A 23 -2.27 9.34 5.45
N PRO A 24 -1.90 10.55 5.88
CA PRO A 24 -2.51 11.80 5.42
C PRO A 24 -2.05 12.22 4.01
N SER A 25 -0.92 11.72 3.52
CA SER A 25 -0.38 12.11 2.22
C SER A 25 0.38 10.99 1.49
N GLY A 26 0.53 11.15 0.18
CA GLY A 26 1.36 10.24 -0.63
C GLY A 26 2.86 10.34 -0.31
N GLY A 27 3.33 11.48 0.23
CA GLY A 27 4.70 11.63 0.71
C GLY A 27 4.95 10.79 1.96
N GLU A 28 4.02 10.83 2.91
CA GLU A 28 4.10 10.00 4.11
C GLU A 28 4.00 8.51 3.81
N ALA A 29 3.13 8.12 2.86
CA ALA A 29 3.11 6.75 2.33
C ALA A 29 4.48 6.27 1.83
N GLN A 30 5.27 7.13 1.18
CA GLN A 30 6.61 6.75 0.74
C GLN A 30 7.56 6.55 1.92
N ILE A 31 7.52 7.45 2.91
CA ILE A 31 8.36 7.38 4.10
C ILE A 31 8.08 6.09 4.88
N VAL A 32 6.81 5.74 5.11
CA VAL A 32 6.45 4.52 5.87
C VAL A 32 6.84 3.24 5.12
N VAL A 33 6.72 3.23 3.78
CA VAL A 33 7.16 2.12 2.93
C VAL A 33 8.69 1.98 3.00
N GLU A 34 9.44 3.08 2.85
CA GLU A 34 10.91 3.06 2.93
C GLU A 34 11.43 2.71 4.34
N ALA A 35 10.68 3.09 5.38
CA ALA A 35 10.98 2.74 6.76
C ALA A 35 10.66 1.28 7.11
N GLY A 36 10.12 0.49 6.17
CA GLY A 36 9.80 -0.93 6.39
C GLY A 36 8.62 -1.17 7.32
N LEU A 37 7.74 -0.17 7.47
CA LEU A 37 6.57 -0.25 8.35
C LEU A 37 5.35 -0.91 7.67
N VAL A 38 5.45 -1.19 6.38
CA VAL A 38 4.39 -1.81 5.58
C VAL A 38 4.84 -3.22 5.18
N LYS A 39 3.93 -4.17 5.34
CA LYS A 39 4.10 -5.54 4.86
C LYS A 39 3.21 -5.78 3.64
N TYR A 40 3.72 -6.58 2.72
CA TYR A 40 3.03 -7.05 1.54
C TYR A 40 3.27 -8.55 1.41
N ASN A 41 2.20 -9.33 1.38
CA ASN A 41 2.14 -10.78 1.44
C ASN A 41 2.96 -11.37 2.61
N GLY A 42 2.95 -10.68 3.75
CA GLY A 42 3.67 -11.09 4.96
C GLY A 42 5.13 -10.63 5.05
N GLU A 43 5.70 -10.09 3.97
CA GLU A 43 7.09 -9.62 3.93
C GLU A 43 7.17 -8.09 3.90
N VAL A 44 8.26 -7.54 4.43
CA VAL A 44 8.51 -6.09 4.33
C VAL A 44 8.91 -5.76 2.89
N ASP A 45 8.16 -4.87 2.25
CA ASP A 45 8.44 -4.42 0.88
C ASP A 45 8.67 -2.91 0.86
N LEU A 46 9.82 -2.50 0.32
CA LEU A 46 10.27 -1.10 0.28
C LEU A 46 10.00 -0.43 -1.08
N ARG A 47 9.33 -1.11 -2.02
CA ARG A 47 9.12 -0.61 -3.38
C ARG A 47 8.04 0.47 -3.41
N LYS A 48 8.44 1.72 -3.67
CA LYS A 48 7.52 2.86 -3.88
C LYS A 48 6.46 2.65 -4.97
N ARG A 49 6.78 1.86 -5.99
CA ARG A 49 5.90 1.58 -7.14
C ARG A 49 5.29 0.18 -7.11
N LEU A 50 5.23 -0.44 -5.93
CA LEU A 50 4.56 -1.71 -5.74
C LEU A 50 3.10 -1.62 -6.20
N LYS A 51 2.66 -2.61 -6.97
CA LYS A 51 1.29 -2.74 -7.48
C LYS A 51 0.58 -3.83 -6.67
N VAL A 52 -0.39 -3.42 -5.86
CA VAL A 52 -1.24 -4.33 -5.08
C VAL A 52 -2.39 -4.78 -5.97
N ARG A 53 -2.63 -6.09 -6.01
CA ARG A 53 -3.66 -6.73 -6.81
C ARG A 53 -4.65 -7.47 -5.92
N ARG A 54 -5.78 -7.84 -6.51
CA ARG A 54 -6.79 -8.63 -5.82
C ARG A 54 -6.19 -9.98 -5.40
N GLY A 55 -6.31 -10.31 -4.12
CA GLY A 55 -5.78 -11.55 -3.54
C GLY A 55 -4.45 -11.37 -2.79
N ASP A 56 -3.79 -10.22 -2.92
CA ASP A 56 -2.65 -9.87 -2.08
C ASP A 56 -3.10 -9.51 -0.65
N ILE A 57 -2.22 -9.74 0.33
CA ILE A 57 -2.46 -9.58 1.78
C ILE A 57 -1.46 -8.61 2.39
#